data_AF-A0A7V5M6A2-F1
#
_entry.id   AF-A0A7V5M6A2-F1
#
_cell.length_a   1.000
_cell.length_b   1.000
_cell.length_c   1.000
_cell.angle_alpha   90.00
_cell.angle_beta   90.00
_cell.angle_gamma   90.00
#
_symmetry.space_group_name_H-M   'P 1'
#
loop_
_entity.id
_entity.type
_entity.pdbx_description
1 polymer ?
#
loop_
_entity_poly.entity_id
_entity_poly.type
_entity_poly.pdbx_seq_one_letter_code
_entity_poly.pdbx_strand_id
1 'polypeptide(L)' 'MDNELISRRVEIESKLFFLDFKENPNGRYLKVTEKSGDKRSFIIVPEGGINIFIKEIGEFASEISKLK' A
#
# COMPACT_ATOMS: atom_id res chain seq x y z
N MET A 1 -1.09 -7.75 -19.01
CA MET A 1 -1.72 -7.57 -17.69
C MET A 1 -0.70 -7.98 -16.66
N ASP A 2 -0.52 -7.17 -15.64
CA ASP A 2 0.45 -7.43 -14.57
C ASP A 2 -0.01 -8.66 -13.78
N ASN A 3 0.93 -9.54 -13.45
CA ASN A 3 0.64 -10.74 -12.67
C ASN A 3 0.48 -10.37 -11.20
N GLU A 4 -0.62 -10.80 -10.58
CA GLU A 4 -0.84 -10.59 -9.15
C GLU A 4 -0.27 -11.75 -8.35
N LEU A 5 0.70 -11.45 -7.48
CA LEU A 5 1.38 -12.45 -6.66
C LEU A 5 0.70 -12.59 -5.29
N ILE A 6 0.38 -11.45 -4.67
CA ILE A 6 -0.25 -11.37 -3.35
C ILE A 6 -1.24 -10.21 -3.36
N SER A 7 -2.42 -10.39 -2.78
CA SER A 7 -3.36 -9.30 -2.53
C SER A 7 -3.94 -9.37 -1.11
N ARG A 8 -4.13 -8.19 -0.53
CA ARG A 8 -4.82 -7.98 0.75
C ARG A 8 -5.79 -6.82 0.62
N ARG A 9 -6.94 -6.96 1.27
CA ARG A 9 -7.95 -5.90 1.42
C ARG A 9 -8.02 -5.49 2.89
N VAL A 10 -8.09 -4.18 3.13
CA VAL A 10 -8.29 -3.60 4.45
C VAL A 10 -9.44 -2.59 4.36
N GLU A 11 -10.34 -2.63 5.33
CA GLU A 11 -11.46 -1.68 5.43
C GLU A 11 -11.24 -0.81 6.66
N ILE A 12 -11.22 0.52 6.45
CA ILE A 12 -10.98 1.52 7.49
C ILE A 12 -12.03 2.60 7.32
N GLU A 13 -12.92 2.74 8.30
CA GLU A 13 -14.08 3.63 8.23
C GLU A 13 -14.90 3.40 6.94
N SER A 14 -15.06 4.42 6.10
CA SER A 14 -15.79 4.34 4.81
C SER A 14 -14.88 4.02 3.62
N LYS A 15 -13.61 3.72 3.86
CA LYS A 15 -12.58 3.54 2.82
C LYS A 15 -12.14 2.08 2.71
N LEU A 16 -11.90 1.66 1.47
CA LEU A 16 -11.31 0.36 1.14
C LEU A 16 -9.89 0.54 0.63
N PHE A 17 -8.95 -0.15 1.26
CA PHE A 17 -7.57 -0.20 0.83
C PHE A 17 -7.25 -1.57 0.23
N PHE A 18 -6.51 -1.58 -0.88
CA PHE A 18 -5.98 -2.80 -1.49
C PHE A 18 -4.46 -2.71 -1.53
N LEU A 19 -3.79 -3.75 -1.04
CA LEU A 19 -2.35 -3.92 -1.04
C LEU A 19 -2.03 -5.08 -1.98
N ASP A 20 -1.71 -4.76 -3.24
CA ASP A 20 -1.45 -5.77 -4.27
C ASP A 20 0.04 -5.79 -4.61
N PHE A 21 0.72 -6.90 -4.32
CA PHE A 21 2.08 -7.15 -4.80
C PHE A 21 2.01 -7.80 -6.17
N LYS A 22 2.55 -7.11 -7.18
CA LYS A 22 2.39 -7.42 -8.60
C LYS A 22 3.73 -7.48 -9.31
N GLU A 23 3.76 -8.19 -10.43
CA GLU A 23 4.91 -8.34 -11.30
C GLU A 23 4.56 -7.99 -12.74
N ASN A 24 5.43 -7.22 -13.39
CA ASN A 24 5.39 -6.97 -14.82
C ASN A 24 6.81 -7.08 -15.42
N PRO A 25 6.98 -6.95 -16.74
CA PRO A 25 8.30 -7.08 -17.36
C PRO A 25 9.37 -6.10 -16.83
N ASN A 26 8.99 -5.01 -16.17
CA ASN A 26 9.90 -4.04 -15.56
C ASN A 26 10.24 -4.37 -14.10
N GLY A 27 9.70 -5.45 -13.54
CA GLY A 27 9.96 -5.93 -12.20
C GLY A 27 8.71 -5.99 -11.31
N ARG A 28 8.96 -6.13 -10.00
CA ARG A 28 7.93 -6.28 -8.98
C ARG A 28 7.69 -5.00 -8.20
N TYR A 29 6.46 -4.80 -7.77
CA TYR A 29 6.05 -3.61 -7.04
C TYR A 29 4.82 -3.87 -6.18
N LEU A 30 4.65 -3.08 -5.12
CA LEU A 30 3.44 -3.00 -4.32
C LEU A 30 2.58 -1.85 -4.84
N LYS A 31 1.33 -2.16 -5.19
CA LYS A 31 0.29 -1.17 -5.46
C LYS A 31 -0.58 -0.99 -4.23
N VAL A 32 -0.58 0.23 -3.68
CA VAL A 32 -1.48 0.59 -2.57
C VAL A 32 -2.60 1.43 -3.16
N THR A 33 -3.81 0.87 -3.19
CA THR A 33 -5.01 1.54 -3.72
C THR A 33 -5.91 2.00 -2.58
N GLU A 34 -6.39 3.23 -2.63
CA GLU A 34 -7.52 3.72 -1.84
C GLU A 34 -8.77 3.78 -2.73
N LYS A 35 -9.89 3.28 -2.22
CA LYS A 35 -11.22 3.45 -2.81
C LYS A 35 -12.16 4.06 -1.78
N SER A 36 -12.79 5.18 -2.13
CA SER A 36 -13.77 5.91 -1.32
C SER A 36 -14.99 6.22 -2.19
N GLY A 37 -16.07 5.44 -2.03
CA GLY A 37 -17.21 5.47 -2.94
C GLY A 37 -16.79 5.18 -4.38
N ASP A 38 -17.05 6.12 -5.28
CA ASP A 38 -16.68 6.03 -6.70
C ASP A 38 -15.24 6.51 -6.99
N LYS A 39 -14.59 7.19 -6.03
CA LYS A 39 -13.22 7.66 -6.21
C LYS A 39 -12.23 6.55 -5.92
N ARG A 40 -11.24 6.41 -6.80
CA ARG A 40 -10.15 5.44 -6.66
C ARG A 40 -8.82 6.12 -6.99
N SER A 41 -7.86 6.02 -6.08
CA SER A 41 -6.48 6.50 -6.25
C SER A 41 -5.51 5.39 -5.85
N PHE A 42 -4.27 5.46 -6.32
CA PHE A 42 -3.24 4.51 -5.91
C PHE A 42 -1.85 5.10 -6.01
N ILE A 43 -0.94 4.53 -5.24
CA ILE A 43 0.51 4.71 -5.38
C ILE A 43 1.17 3.38 -5.73
N ILE A 44 2.38 3.44 -6.28
CA ILE A 44 3.23 2.29 -6.56
C ILE A 44 4.53 2.45 -5.78
N VAL A 45 4.91 1.40 -5.06
CA VAL A 45 6.18 1.28 -4.36
C VAL A 45 6.98 0.15 -5.01
N PRO A 46 8.10 0.43 -5.68
CA PRO A 46 8.96 -0.62 -6.25
C PRO A 46 9.42 -1.61 -5.17
N GLU A 47 9.58 -2.89 -5.50
CA GLU A 47 9.91 -3.95 -4.53
C GLU A 47 11.11 -3.58 -3.63
N GLY A 48 12.18 -3.05 -4.21
CA GLY A 48 13.39 -2.66 -3.47
C GLY A 48 13.16 -1.56 -2.42
N GLY A 49 12.08 -0.79 -2.51
CA GLY A 49 11.73 0.29 -1.58
C GLY A 49 10.70 -0.11 -0.51
N ILE A 50 10.08 -1.29 -0.59
CA ILE A 50 8.96 -1.68 0.27
C ILE A 50 9.36 -1.69 1.76
N ASN A 51 10.50 -2.30 2.09
CA ASN A 51 10.94 -2.42 3.48
C ASN A 51 11.23 -1.05 4.12
N ILE A 52 11.81 -0.13 3.35
CA ILE A 52 12.06 1.25 3.80
C ILE A 52 10.71 1.95 4.02
N PHE A 53 9.80 1.87 3.05
CA PHE A 53 8.48 2.48 3.13
C PHE A 53 7.68 2.01 4.36
N ILE A 54 7.66 0.70 4.64
CA ILE A 54 6.97 0.14 5.82
C ILE A 54 7.64 0.59 7.12
N LYS A 55 8.98 0.63 7.16
CA LYS A 55 9.73 1.12 8.32
C LYS A 55 9.33 2.56 8.66
N GLU A 56 9.36 3.46 7.67
CA GLU A 56 9.00 4.87 7.87
C GLU A 56 7.54 5.03 8.34
N ILE A 57 6.60 4.25 7.78
CA ILE A 57 5.20 4.25 8.26
C ILE A 57 5.11 3.82 9.72
N GLY A 58 5.84 2.77 10.11
CA GLY A 58 5.84 2.26 11.49
C GLY A 58 6.45 3.24 12.49
N GLU A 59 7.55 3.90 12.12
CA GLU A 59 8.17 4.97 12.91
C GLU A 59 7.22 6.16 13.04
N PHE A 60 6.59 6.60 11.95
CA PHE A 60 5.60 7.67 11.95
C PHE A 60 4.38 7.35 12.82
N ALA A 61 3.86 6.12 12.77
CA ALA A 61 2.77 5.67 13.63
C ALA A 61 3.17 5.69 15.13
N SER A 62 4.42 5.32 15.43
CA SER A 62 4.96 5.37 16.78
C SER A 62 5.06 6.80 17.30
N GLU A 63 5.46 7.76 16.46
CA GLU A 63 5.47 9.18 16.80
C GLU A 63 4.07 9.74 17.07
N ILE A 64 3.09 9.42 16.21
CA ILE A 64 1.68 9.82 16.41
C ILE A 64 1.15 9.34 17.76
N SER A 65 1.50 8.12 18.19
CA SER A 65 1.05 7.58 19.46
C SER A 65 1.56 8.35 20.69
N LYS A 66 2.71 9.02 20.59
CA LYS A 66 3.31 9.82 21.67
C LYS A 66 2.71 11.22 21.80
N LEU A 67 1.97 11.69 20.78
CA LEU A 67 1.27 12.97 20.80
C LEU A 67 -0.08 12.89 21.55
N LYS A 68 -0.53 11.68 21.87
CA LYS A 68 -1.73 11.41 22.67
C LYS A 68 -1.35 11.26 24.13
#